data_AF-A0A699V1C3-F1
#
_entry.id   AF-A0A699V1C3-F1
#
_cell.length_a   1.000
_cell.length_b   1.000
_cell.length_c   1.000
_cell.angle_alpha   90.00
_cell.angle_beta   90.00
_cell.angle_gamma   90.00
#
_symmetry.space_group_name_H-M   'P 1'
#
loop_
_entity.id
_entity.type
_entity.pdbx_description
1 polymer ?
#
loop_
_entity_poly.entity_id
_entity_poly.type
_entity_poly.pdbx_seq_one_letter_code
_entity_poly.pdbx_strand_id
1 'polypeptide(L)' 'MAAGLRDHPPTLATGRYPQWRSRFLRYIDTRPNGKALRKCILSGPYKPTTVLVQAVAAT' A
#
# COMPACT_ATOMS: atom_id res chain seq x y z
N MET A 1 -17.32 3.77 30.20
CA MET A 1 -17.80 3.06 28.99
C MET A 1 -17.35 3.86 27.79
N ALA A 2 -16.45 3.31 26.95
CA ALA A 2 -15.96 4.00 25.75
C ALA A 2 -16.88 3.64 24.57
N ALA A 3 -17.84 4.52 24.28
CA ALA A 3 -18.74 4.39 23.15
C ALA A 3 -18.02 4.82 21.86
N GLY A 4 -18.09 3.97 20.83
CA GLY A 4 -17.99 4.44 19.45
C GLY A 4 -16.71 4.19 18.67
N LEU A 5 -15.78 3.32 19.11
CA LEU A 5 -14.63 2.88 18.30
C LEU A 5 -14.75 1.45 17.77
N ARG A 6 -15.96 1.01 17.41
CA ARG A 6 -16.22 -0.32 16.85
C ARG A 6 -16.93 -0.32 15.50
N ASP A 7 -17.57 0.79 15.13
CA ASP A 7 -18.36 0.91 13.90
C ASP A 7 -17.60 1.60 12.75
N HIS A 8 -16.29 1.83 12.92
CA HIS A 8 -15.47 2.31 11.82
C HIS A 8 -15.20 1.13 10.87
N PRO A 9 -15.35 1.30 9.55
CA PRO A 9 -14.81 0.35 8.60
C PRO A 9 -13.34 0.13 8.97
N PRO A 10 -12.86 -1.12 9.05
CA PRO A 10 -11.50 -1.38 9.49
C PRO A 10 -10.54 -0.56 8.62
N THR A 11 -9.93 0.44 9.25
CA THR A 11 -8.87 1.26 8.68
C THR A 11 -7.90 0.31 8.01
N LEU A 12 -7.77 0.41 6.68
CA LEU A 12 -6.96 -0.44 5.78
C LEU A 12 -6.11 -1.44 6.57
N ALA A 13 -6.67 -2.61 6.89
CA ALA A 13 -6.03 -3.57 7.78
C ALA A 13 -4.55 -3.68 7.37
N THR A 14 -3.61 -3.41 8.27
CA THR A 14 -2.20 -3.14 7.93
C THR A 14 -1.59 -4.22 7.02
N GLY A 15 -2.07 -5.46 7.12
CA GLY A 15 -1.68 -6.59 6.24
C GLY A 15 -2.14 -6.50 4.77
N ARG A 16 -3.09 -5.62 4.43
CA ARG A 16 -3.55 -5.35 3.06
C ARG A 16 -2.76 -4.25 2.38
N TYR A 17 -1.98 -3.46 3.13
CA TYR A 17 -1.17 -2.37 2.56
C TYR A 17 -0.15 -2.87 1.52
N PRO A 18 0.58 -3.99 1.73
CA PRO A 18 1.46 -4.55 0.71
C PRO A 18 0.69 -4.98 -0.56
N GLN A 19 -0.46 -5.64 -0.39
CA GLN A 19 -1.29 -6.09 -1.53
C GLN A 19 -1.86 -4.92 -2.32
N TRP A 20 -2.34 -3.87 -1.63
CA TRP A 20 -2.82 -2.65 -2.25
C TRP A 20 -1.70 -1.94 -3.01
N ARG A 21 -0.50 -1.83 -2.43
CA ARG A 21 0.68 -1.26 -3.08
C ARG A 21 1.05 -2.01 -4.35
N SER A 22 1.07 -3.35 -4.34
CA SER A 22 1.35 -4.15 -5.53
C SER A 22 0.30 -3.97 -6.63
N ARG A 23 -0.99 -3.93 -6.27
CA ARG A 23 -2.09 -3.67 -7.22
C ARG A 23 -2.01 -2.26 -7.81
N PHE A 24 -1.67 -1.27 -6.99
CA PHE A 24 -1.51 0.12 -7.41
C PHE A 24 -0.35 0.29 -8.39
N LEU A 25 0.78 -0.37 -8.15
CA LEU A 25 1.91 -0.35 -9.09
C LEU A 25 1.57 -1.01 -10.44
N ARG A 26 0.94 -2.21 -10.42
CA ARG A 26 0.46 -2.85 -11.67
C ARG A 26 -0.54 -1.98 -12.42
N TYR A 27 -1.44 -1.31 -11.71
CA TYR A 27 -2.39 -0.39 -12.31
C TYR A 27 -1.68 0.74 -13.06
N ILE A 28 -0.69 1.38 -12.42
CA ILE A 28 0.11 2.44 -13.02
C ILE A 28 0.80 1.96 -14.30
N ASP A 29 1.37 0.76 -14.30
CA ASP A 29 2.09 0.21 -15.45
C ASP A 29 1.19 0.03 -16.69
N THR A 30 -0.12 -0.15 -16.51
CA THR A 30 -1.09 -0.28 -17.62
C THR A 30 -1.60 1.05 -18.18
N ARG A 31 -1.27 2.18 -17.55
CA ARG A 31 -1.81 3.48 -17.94
C ARG A 31 -0.90 4.21 -18.92
N PRO A 32 -1.44 5.01 -19.86
CA PRO A 32 -0.63 5.76 -20.83
C PRO A 32 0.31 6.78 -20.16
N ASN A 33 -0.05 7.26 -18.97
CA ASN A 33 0.79 8.14 -18.14
C ASN A 33 1.60 7.37 -17.07
N GLY A 34 1.67 6.04 -17.15
CA GLY A 34 2.29 5.18 -16.14
C GLY A 34 3.74 5.55 -15.83
N LYS A 35 4.52 5.84 -16.88
CA LYS A 35 5.92 6.29 -16.75
C LYS A 35 6.05 7.59 -15.96
N ALA A 36 5.17 8.56 -16.19
CA ALA A 36 5.16 9.84 -15.48
C ALA A 36 4.75 9.67 -14.01
N LEU A 37 3.73 8.86 -13.74
CA LEU A 37 3.29 8.53 -12.38
C LEU A 37 4.38 7.80 -11.59
N ARG A 38 5.02 6.80 -12.19
CA ARG A 38 6.12 6.06 -11.56
C ARG A 38 7.32 6.96 -11.26
N LYS A 39 7.64 7.86 -12.19
CA LYS A 39 8.68 8.88 -11.98
C LYS A 39 8.31 9.79 -10.81
N CYS A 40 7.06 10.28 -10.73
CA CYS A 40 6.57 11.14 -9.66
C CYS A 40 6.60 10.47 -8.27
N ILE A 41 6.28 9.17 -8.20
CA ILE A 41 6.36 8.40 -6.95
C ILE A 41 7.81 8.22 -6.50
N LEU A 42 8.74 7.97 -7.44
CA LEU A 42 10.17 7.80 -7.14
C LEU A 42 10.89 9.13 -6.87
N SER A 43 10.43 10.22 -7.50
CA SER A 43 10.99 11.57 -7.34
C SER A 43 10.29 12.39 -6.26
N GLY A 44 9.22 11.88 -5.67
CA GLY A 44 8.46 12.57 -4.63
C GLY A 44 9.26 12.74 -3.34
N PRO A 45 8.82 13.62 -2.44
CA PRO A 45 9.48 13.84 -1.15
C PRO A 45 9.44 12.60 -0.24
N TYR A 46 8.63 11.60 -0.59
CA TYR A 46 8.49 10.36 0.15
C TYR A 46 9.46 9.30 -0.37
N LYS A 47 10.37 8.82 0.49
CA LYS A 47 11.27 7.71 0.15
C LYS A 47 10.48 6.40 0.20
N PRO A 48 10.34 5.65 -0.91
CA PRO A 48 9.65 4.37 -0.88
C PRO A 48 10.47 3.37 -0.04
N THR A 49 10.07 3.16 1.21
CA THR A 49 10.64 2.09 2.05
C THR A 49 10.07 0.75 1.57
N THR A 50 10.93 -0.14 1.10
CA THR A 50 10.56 -1.53 0.84
C THR A 50 10.40 -2.23 2.18
N VAL A 51 9.17 -2.34 2.67
CA VAL A 51 8.88 -3.13 3.87
C VAL A 51 8.92 -4.60 3.44
N LEU A 52 10.03 -5.28 3.73
CA LEU A 52 10.13 -6.73 3.60
C LEU A 52 9.23 -7.35 4.67
N VAL A 53 8.01 -7.73 4.30
CA VAL A 53 7.17 -8.55 5.16
C VAL A 53 7.78 -9.95 5.16
N GLN A 54 8.48 -10.30 6.24
CA GLN A 54 8.93 -11.68 6.44
C GLN A 54 7.68 -12.56 6.55
N ALA A 55 7.52 -13.47 5.59
CA ALA A 55 6.55 -14.55 5.72
C ALA A 55 7.04 -15.43 6.87
N VAL A 56 6.40 -15.33 8.04
CA VAL A 56 6.51 -16.36 9.08
C VAL A 56 5.96 -17.63 8.47
N ALA A 57 6.83 -18.62 8.28
CA ALA A 57 6.41 -19.97 7.97
C ALA A 57 5.58 -20.49 9.15
N ALA A 58 4.31 -20.78 8.92
CA ALA A 58 3.49 -21.51 9.87
C ALA A 58 3.90 -23.00 9.81
N THR A 59 4.22 -23.56 10.97
CA THR A 59 4.55 -24.98 11.17
C THR A 59 3.28 -25.78 11.41
#